data_AF-A0A1F8RCW8-F1
#
_entry.id   AF-A0A1F8RCW8-F1
#
_cell.length_a   1.000
_cell.length_b   1.000
_cell.length_c   1.000
_cell.angle_alpha   90.00
_cell.angle_beta   90.00
_cell.angle_gamma   90.00
#
_symmetry.space_group_name_H-M   'P 1'
#
loop_
_entity.id
_entity.type
_entity.pdbx_description
1 polymer ?
#
loop_
_entity_poly.entity_id
_entity_poly.type
_entity_poly.pdbx_seq_one_letter_code
_entity_poly.pdbx_strand_id
1 'polypeptide(L)'
;MSIEDKVRKRAYTWTNWHMANIDEIIEDDEKFAFKLKTCHSGGRIRKWPNHGRTKEAHPWAWGQKGVCYYCSHCSVVLETMGIEKAGYPAWIAEQQPDGGCIQYLYKDPEKIPEKYYKRLGLQKKKKSG
;
A
#
# COMPACT_ATOMS: atom_id res chain seq x y z
N MET A 1 -5.90 -8.10 18.16
CA MET A 1 -5.37 -6.73 18.02
C MET A 1 -6.47 -5.89 17.42
N SER A 2 -6.87 -4.81 18.10
CA SER A 2 -7.87 -3.87 17.61
C SER A 2 -7.38 -3.17 16.34
N ILE A 3 -8.27 -2.48 15.61
CA ILE A 3 -7.84 -1.71 14.44
C ILE A 3 -6.97 -0.53 14.86
N GLU A 4 -7.27 0.08 16.01
CA GLU A 4 -6.53 1.19 16.61
C GLU A 4 -5.10 0.77 16.96
N ASP A 5 -4.90 -0.44 17.48
CA ASP A 5 -3.56 -0.97 17.76
C ASP A 5 -2.77 -1.22 16.48
N LYS A 6 -3.44 -1.70 15.41
CA LYS A 6 -2.81 -1.84 14.09
C LYS A 6 -2.40 -0.48 13.53
N VAL A 7 -3.24 0.54 13.67
CA VAL A 7 -2.99 1.93 13.25
C VAL A 7 -1.80 2.51 14.02
N ARG A 8 -1.78 2.39 15.36
CA ARG A 8 -0.67 2.85 16.21
C ARG A 8 0.64 2.15 15.85
N LYS A 9 0.61 0.83 15.72
CA LYS A 9 1.79 0.05 15.32
C LYS A 9 2.28 0.49 13.94
N ARG A 10 1.37 0.75 13.00
CA ARG A 10 1.72 1.23 11.66
C ARG A 10 2.38 2.59 11.71
N ALA A 11 1.77 3.55 12.41
CA ALA A 11 2.34 4.87 12.60
C ALA A 11 3.76 4.77 13.14
N TYR A 12 3.96 4.02 14.23
CA TYR A 12 5.26 3.79 14.84
C TYR A 12 6.28 3.15 13.88
N THR A 13 5.89 2.10 13.15
CA THR A 13 6.77 1.44 12.17
C THR A 13 7.14 2.38 11.03
N TRP A 14 6.21 3.22 10.56
CA TRP A 14 6.47 4.11 9.43
C TRP A 14 7.38 5.28 9.82
N THR A 15 7.12 5.91 10.96
CA THR A 15 7.92 7.05 11.42
C THR A 15 9.30 6.62 11.92
N ASN A 16 9.38 5.55 12.73
CA ASN A 16 10.63 5.19 13.41
C ASN A 16 11.50 4.19 12.67
N TRP A 17 10.91 3.28 11.87
CA TRP A 17 11.67 2.22 11.19
C TRP A 17 11.79 2.44 9.68
N HIS A 18 10.78 3.02 9.04
CA HIS A 18 10.85 3.38 7.61
C HIS A 18 11.32 4.81 7.39
N MET A 19 11.61 5.55 8.48
CA MET A 19 12.10 6.94 8.47
C MET A 19 11.27 7.85 7.55
N ALA A 20 9.96 7.56 7.48
CA ALA A 20 9.03 8.27 6.63
C ALA A 20 8.13 9.13 7.50
N ASN A 21 8.03 10.41 7.15
CA ASN A 21 7.04 11.28 7.79
C ASN A 21 5.65 10.95 7.23
N ILE A 22 4.73 10.68 8.14
CA ILE A 22 3.29 10.66 7.83
C ILE A 22 2.82 12.11 7.94
N ASP A 23 2.34 12.68 6.85
CA ASP A 23 1.89 14.07 6.80
C ASP A 23 0.50 14.23 7.40
N GLU A 24 -0.37 13.25 7.21
CA GLU A 24 -1.75 13.28 7.68
C GLU A 24 -2.26 11.85 7.89
N ILE A 25 -3.05 11.64 8.94
CA ILE A 25 -3.85 10.42 9.12
C ILE A 25 -5.32 10.86 9.10
N ILE A 26 -6.07 10.37 8.13
CA ILE A 26 -7.52 10.56 8.05
C ILE A 26 -8.20 9.27 8.44
N GLU A 27 -9.29 9.40 9.17
CA GLU A 27 -10.19 8.32 9.50
C GLU A 27 -11.58 8.64 8.93
N ASP A 28 -12.17 7.67 8.25
CA ASP A 28 -13.60 7.65 7.90
C ASP A 28 -14.27 6.39 8.47
N ASP A 29 -15.56 6.19 8.21
CA ASP A 29 -16.32 5.04 8.71
C ASP A 29 -15.81 3.68 8.22
N GLU A 30 -15.04 3.63 7.14
CA GLU A 30 -14.56 2.41 6.50
C GLU A 30 -13.10 2.10 6.79
N LYS A 31 -12.25 3.13 6.88
CA LYS A 31 -10.79 2.97 6.81
C LYS A 31 -10.01 4.13 7.43
N PHE A 32 -8.75 3.84 7.71
CA PHE A 32 -7.71 4.83 7.98
C PHE A 32 -6.89 5.05 6.71
N ALA A 33 -6.55 6.29 6.42
CA ALA A 33 -5.69 6.71 5.31
C ALA A 33 -4.48 7.48 5.85
N PHE A 34 -3.30 6.91 5.68
CA PHE A 34 -2.03 7.54 6.01
C PHE A 34 -1.50 8.21 4.75
N LYS A 35 -1.50 9.54 4.71
CA LYS A 35 -0.96 10.31 3.59
C LYS A 35 0.49 10.64 3.83
N LEU A 36 1.29 10.37 2.80
CA LEU A 36 2.66 10.83 2.68
C LEU A 36 2.73 11.74 1.45
N LYS A 37 2.91 13.05 1.64
CA LYS A 37 3.16 14.03 0.57
C LYS A 37 4.39 13.66 -0.23
N THR A 38 5.40 13.08 0.42
CA THR A 38 6.49 12.41 -0.26
C THR A 38 6.83 11.12 0.46
N CYS A 39 6.65 10.00 -0.23
CA CYS A 39 7.18 8.73 0.25
C CYS A 39 8.71 8.75 0.15
N HIS A 40 9.41 8.71 1.29
CA HIS A 40 10.86 8.87 1.38
C HIS A 40 11.67 7.73 0.73
N SER A 41 11.00 6.69 0.23
CA SER A 41 11.61 5.57 -0.47
C SER A 41 11.40 5.68 -1.99
N GLY A 42 10.48 4.90 -2.57
CA GLY A 42 10.19 4.93 -4.01
C GLY A 42 9.61 6.28 -4.49
N GLY A 43 8.87 6.99 -3.63
CA GLY A 43 8.36 8.32 -3.95
C GLY A 43 9.47 9.35 -4.20
N ARG A 44 10.54 9.29 -3.41
CA ARG A 44 11.74 10.12 -3.59
C ARG A 44 12.49 9.79 -4.87
N ILE A 45 12.62 8.50 -5.19
CA ILE A 45 13.24 8.04 -6.45
C ILE A 45 12.44 8.51 -7.66
N ARG A 46 11.10 8.53 -7.57
CA ARG A 46 10.25 9.04 -8.65
C ARG A 46 10.49 10.52 -8.97
N LYS A 47 11.06 11.30 -8.05
CA LYS A 47 11.46 12.70 -8.26
C LYS A 47 12.83 12.85 -8.92
N TRP A 48 13.60 11.78 -9.08
CA TRP A 48 14.87 11.83 -9.80
C TRP A 48 14.65 11.96 -11.31
N PRO A 49 15.50 12.74 -12.03
CA PRO A 49 15.38 12.93 -13.47
C PRO A 49 15.33 11.62 -14.25
N ASN A 50 16.14 10.63 -13.83
CA ASN A 50 16.19 9.30 -14.40
C ASN A 50 16.08 8.26 -13.28
N HIS A 51 15.20 7.27 -13.46
CA HIS A 51 15.08 6.11 -12.58
C HIS A 51 14.45 4.94 -13.32
N GLY A 52 14.76 3.72 -12.89
CA GLY A 52 14.21 2.51 -13.48
C GLY A 52 12.71 2.35 -13.20
N ARG A 53 11.98 1.91 -14.23
CA ARG A 53 10.55 1.64 -14.19
C ARG A 53 10.21 0.35 -14.94
N THR A 54 9.11 -0.29 -14.56
CA THR A 54 8.61 -1.47 -15.28
C THR A 54 8.32 -1.14 -16.75
N LYS A 55 8.80 -1.98 -17.66
CA LYS A 55 8.57 -1.83 -19.11
C LYS A 55 7.24 -2.44 -19.55
N GLU A 56 6.71 -3.35 -18.74
CA GLU A 56 5.47 -4.09 -18.96
C GLU A 56 4.65 -4.14 -17.66
N ALA A 57 3.40 -4.59 -17.78
CA ALA A 57 2.54 -4.85 -16.64
C ALA A 57 2.94 -6.16 -15.97
N HIS A 58 3.11 -6.13 -14.64
CA HIS A 58 3.43 -7.33 -13.86
C HIS A 58 2.62 -7.38 -12.56
N PRO A 59 2.19 -8.56 -12.10
CA PRO A 59 1.49 -8.71 -10.81
C PRO A 59 2.27 -8.13 -9.61
N TRP A 60 3.61 -8.26 -9.61
CA TRP A 60 4.49 -7.69 -8.58
C TRP A 60 4.65 -6.17 -8.67
N ALA A 61 4.00 -5.53 -9.63
CA ALA A 61 3.93 -4.07 -9.82
C ALA A 61 2.49 -3.63 -10.05
N TRP A 62 1.55 -4.15 -9.25
CA TRP A 62 0.11 -3.84 -9.34
C TRP A 62 -0.54 -4.07 -10.72
N GLY A 63 0.05 -4.90 -11.56
CA GLY A 63 -0.42 -5.12 -12.94
C GLY A 63 -0.24 -3.89 -13.83
N GLN A 64 0.67 -2.98 -13.47
CA GLN A 64 0.86 -1.70 -14.15
C GLN A 64 2.24 -1.59 -14.82
N LYS A 65 2.25 -0.95 -15.99
CA LYS A 65 3.46 -0.51 -16.69
C LYS A 65 3.92 0.84 -16.16
N GLY A 66 5.22 1.11 -16.19
CA GLY A 66 5.80 2.40 -15.80
C GLY A 66 5.91 2.62 -14.29
N VAL A 67 5.71 1.57 -13.49
CA VAL A 67 5.87 1.64 -12.03
C VAL A 67 7.35 1.73 -11.70
N CYS A 68 7.74 2.67 -10.83
CA CYS A 68 9.10 2.72 -10.31
C CYS A 68 9.46 1.37 -9.68
N TYR A 69 10.62 0.79 -10.04
CA TYR A 69 11.01 -0.53 -9.52
C TYR A 69 11.04 -0.55 -7.99
N TYR A 70 11.52 0.52 -7.37
CA TYR A 70 11.50 0.61 -5.92
C TYR A 70 10.08 0.72 -5.36
N CYS A 71 9.15 1.43 -6.02
CA CYS A 71 7.74 1.42 -5.59
C CYS A 71 7.12 0.01 -5.66
N SER A 72 7.55 -0.83 -6.61
CA SER A 72 7.04 -2.19 -6.77
C SER A 72 7.28 -3.07 -5.53
N HIS A 73 8.28 -2.76 -4.69
CA HIS A 73 8.47 -3.46 -3.41
C HIS A 73 7.22 -3.37 -2.51
N CYS A 74 6.46 -2.26 -2.56
CA CYS A 74 5.25 -2.11 -1.77
C CYS A 74 4.16 -3.09 -2.22
N SER A 75 4.02 -3.32 -3.53
CA SER A 75 3.09 -4.31 -4.09
C SER A 75 3.36 -5.70 -3.53
N VAL A 76 4.64 -6.08 -3.41
CA VAL A 76 5.04 -7.39 -2.91
C VAL A 76 4.93 -7.46 -1.39
N VAL A 77 5.62 -6.57 -0.67
CA VAL A 77 5.81 -6.67 0.79
C VAL A 77 4.57 -6.26 1.57
N LEU A 78 3.88 -5.19 1.15
CA LEU A 78 2.71 -4.71 1.89
C LEU A 78 1.45 -5.47 1.50
N GLU A 79 1.29 -5.78 0.22
CA GLU A 79 0.05 -6.36 -0.28
C GLU A 79 0.14 -7.86 -0.49
N THR A 80 0.99 -8.36 -1.40
CA THR A 80 1.05 -9.82 -1.67
C THR A 80 1.38 -10.62 -0.41
N MET A 81 2.50 -10.30 0.25
CA MET A 81 2.89 -10.95 1.52
C MET A 81 1.91 -10.62 2.66
N GLY A 82 1.31 -9.42 2.62
CA GLY A 82 0.27 -9.03 3.56
C GLY A 82 -0.97 -9.92 3.46
N ILE A 83 -1.42 -10.22 2.24
CA ILE A 83 -2.54 -11.11 1.92
C ILE A 83 -2.19 -12.54 2.30
N GLU A 84 -0.99 -13.02 1.97
CA GLU A 84 -0.54 -14.37 2.34
C GLU A 84 -0.59 -14.57 3.86
N LYS A 85 -0.17 -13.56 4.63
CA LYS A 85 -0.13 -13.64 6.09
C LYS A 85 -1.48 -13.39 6.76
N ALA A 86 -2.28 -12.45 6.26
CA ALA A 86 -3.51 -11.99 6.91
C ALA A 86 -4.80 -12.56 6.28
N GLY A 87 -4.72 -13.12 5.08
CA GLY A 87 -5.87 -13.56 4.28
C GLY A 87 -6.58 -12.44 3.51
N TYR A 88 -6.15 -11.18 3.66
CA TYR A 88 -6.72 -10.00 3.00
C TYR A 88 -5.66 -8.89 2.83
N PRO A 89 -5.90 -7.86 1.98
CA PRO A 89 -5.01 -6.71 1.77
C PRO A 89 -4.96 -5.84 3.03
N ALA A 90 -4.24 -6.30 4.05
CA ALA A 90 -4.14 -5.63 5.34
C ALA A 90 -3.46 -4.26 5.24
N TRP A 91 -2.64 -4.07 4.20
CA TRP A 91 -1.90 -2.84 3.95
C TRP A 91 -1.91 -2.54 2.45
N ILE A 92 -2.65 -1.52 2.05
CA ILE A 92 -2.77 -1.13 0.64
C ILE A 92 -1.91 0.10 0.42
N ALA A 93 -1.06 0.09 -0.61
CA ALA A 93 -0.34 1.28 -1.06
C ALA A 93 -0.95 1.82 -2.36
N GLU A 94 -1.25 3.12 -2.39
CA GLU A 94 -1.66 3.85 -3.60
C GLU A 94 -0.70 4.99 -3.89
N GLN A 95 0.03 4.84 -5.00
CA GLN A 95 0.94 5.87 -5.51
C GLN A 95 0.15 7.09 -5.96
N GLN A 96 0.63 8.28 -5.60
CA GLN A 96 0.10 9.55 -6.10
C GLN A 96 0.98 10.11 -7.22
N PRO A 97 0.44 10.88 -8.18
CA PRO A 97 1.19 11.42 -9.31
C PRO A 97 2.37 12.33 -8.92
N ASP A 98 2.25 13.04 -7.80
CA ASP A 98 3.20 14.03 -7.27
C ASP A 98 4.40 13.43 -6.50
N GLY A 99 4.55 12.11 -6.51
CA GLY A 99 5.55 11.40 -5.70
C GLY A 99 5.04 10.99 -4.32
N GLY A 100 3.83 11.41 -3.94
CA GLY A 100 3.15 11.00 -2.72
C GLY A 100 2.71 9.53 -2.73
N CYS A 101 2.28 9.06 -1.57
CA CYS A 101 1.72 7.73 -1.37
C CYS A 101 0.63 7.79 -0.29
N ILE A 102 -0.49 7.13 -0.53
CA ILE A 102 -1.53 6.93 0.47
C ILE A 102 -1.51 5.47 0.86
N GLN A 103 -1.54 5.21 2.16
CA GLN A 103 -1.69 3.85 2.67
C GLN A 103 -3.04 3.68 3.35
N TYR A 104 -3.78 2.64 2.97
CA TYR A 104 -5.08 2.35 3.58
C TYR A 104 -5.01 1.14 4.49
N LEU A 105 -5.70 1.26 5.61
CA LEU A 105 -6.12 0.15 6.46
C LEU A 105 -7.64 0.18 6.55
N TYR A 106 -8.31 -0.83 6.01
CA TYR A 106 -9.75 -0.97 6.18
C TYR A 106 -10.05 -1.52 7.58
N LYS A 107 -11.09 -0.96 8.21
CA LYS A 107 -11.61 -1.40 9.50
C LYS A 107 -12.22 -2.81 9.38
N ASP A 108 -12.90 -3.05 8.26
CA ASP A 108 -13.49 -4.34 7.90
C ASP A 108 -12.84 -4.92 6.62
N PRO A 109 -12.16 -6.08 6.70
CA PRO A 109 -11.62 -6.77 5.53
C PRO A 109 -12.63 -7.05 4.42
N GLU A 110 -13.91 -7.24 4.74
CA GLU A 110 -14.95 -7.53 3.76
C GLU A 110 -15.31 -6.30 2.92
N LYS A 111 -15.11 -5.10 3.46
CA LYS A 111 -15.29 -3.84 2.71
C LYS A 111 -14.14 -3.49 1.78
N ILE A 112 -13.02 -4.23 1.82
CA ILE A 112 -11.88 -3.99 0.92
C ILE A 112 -12.33 -4.19 -0.54
N PRO A 113 -12.20 -3.16 -1.41
CA PRO A 113 -12.55 -3.26 -2.82
C PRO A 113 -11.81 -4.37 -3.56
N GLU A 114 -12.51 -5.10 -4.44
CA GLU A 114 -11.93 -6.19 -5.22
C GLU A 114 -10.73 -5.75 -6.10
N LYS A 115 -10.67 -4.46 -6.49
CA LYS A 115 -9.56 -3.92 -7.29
C LYS A 115 -8.19 -4.19 -6.65
N TYR A 116 -8.10 -4.23 -5.32
CA TYR A 116 -6.84 -4.46 -4.61
C TYR A 116 -6.36 -5.91 -4.65
N TYR A 117 -7.27 -6.86 -4.89
CA TYR A 117 -6.91 -8.26 -5.15
C TYR A 117 -6.57 -8.44 -6.63
N LYS A 118 -7.44 -7.95 -7.52
CA LYS A 118 -7.33 -8.10 -8.97
C LYS A 118 -6.03 -7.52 -9.52
N ARG A 119 -5.57 -6.37 -8.99
CA ARG A 119 -4.31 -5.75 -9.41
C ARG A 119 -3.06 -6.61 -9.13
N LEU A 120 -3.17 -7.58 -8.23
CA LEU A 120 -2.10 -8.52 -7.90
C LEU A 120 -2.26 -9.87 -8.61
N GLY A 121 -3.22 -9.98 -9.53
CA GLY A 121 -3.58 -11.25 -10.17
C GLY A 121 -4.35 -12.20 -9.25
N LEU A 122 -4.89 -11.71 -8.13
CA LEU A 122 -5.60 -12.51 -7.15
C LEU A 122 -7.11 -12.31 -7.24
N GLN A 123 -7.88 -13.30 -6.77
CA GLN A 123 -9.32 -13.20 -6.58
C GLN A 123 -9.65 -13.01 -5.11
N LYS A 124 -10.66 -12.17 -4.82
CA LYS A 124 -11.17 -12.02 -3.47
C LYS A 124 -11.92 -13.29 -3.08
N LYS A 125 -11.39 -14.02 -2.09
CA LYS A 125 -12.10 -15.17 -1.53
C LYS A 125 -13.31 -14.67 -0.76
N LYS A 126 -14.50 -15.14 -1.11
CA LYS A 126 -15.67 -15.00 -0.22
C LYS A 126 -15.44 -15.91 0.97
N LYS A 127 -15.75 -15.46 2.19
CA LYS A 127 -15.77 -16.37 3.33
C LYS A 127 -16.81 -17.46 3.03
N SER A 128 -16.42 -18.71 3.16
CA SER A 128 -17.37 -19.81 3.29
C SER A 128 -18.20 -19.51 4.54
N GLY A 129 -19.53 -19.42 4.37
CA GLY A 129 -20.45 -19.22 5.49
C GLY A 129 -20.44 -20.41 6.45
#